data_AF-A0AAV6V9C9-F1
#
_entry.id   AF-A0AAV6V9C9-F1
#
_cell.length_a   1.000
_cell.length_b   1.000
_cell.length_c   1.000
_cell.angle_alpha   90.00
_cell.angle_beta   90.00
_cell.angle_gamma   90.00
#
_symmetry.space_group_name_H-M   'P 1'
#
loop_
_entity.id
_entity.type
_entity.pdbx_description
1 polymer ?
#
loop_
_entity_poly.entity_id
_entity_poly.type
_entity_poly.pdbx_seq_one_letter_code
_entity_poly.pdbx_strand_id
1 'polypeptide(L)'
;MCRYWDTFLHLVNLLKFLVAADRNGDWDSHLQAIQNLLPVFREFDSINYLRYASWYLEKMRCLEEEHPEVYHKFKAGNFVVGQTKRPFTAVSPDMKLEQTIQRSQKSSNGIIGQTRQQMYVTEWELVYHEVLGISNRFREILGADSSGYSEVIVHHELSGNLSANMLKHINILFEFMNTRGNPYESSIQTLLHNFINSKCVPREDAVRLLKMKKHGSEAYEQFRNDRFVNKTLKLSDVIRKIRLPTMERKIIIPTVKSQTAQATQKKSIAAADRSIHIAKARGETMKDILKYDLLPTSMLLDSSGYTSKPIKHVLLSEIEKKLDQEQYCIHLRR
;
A
#
# COMPACT_ATOMS: atom_id res chain seq x y z
N MET A 1 -0.41 12.18 -16.19
CA MET A 1 -0.77 11.86 -14.80
C MET A 1 -2.17 11.22 -14.66
N CYS A 2 -3.24 11.80 -15.21
CA CYS A 2 -4.64 11.32 -15.04
C CYS A 2 -4.80 9.81 -15.26
N ARG A 3 -4.30 9.27 -16.39
CA ARG A 3 -4.45 7.85 -16.75
C ARG A 3 -3.94 6.86 -15.68
N TYR A 4 -2.91 7.24 -14.94
CA TYR A 4 -2.41 6.41 -13.83
C TYR A 4 -3.39 6.44 -12.65
N TRP A 5 -3.93 7.62 -12.32
CA TRP A 5 -4.94 7.77 -11.29
C TRP A 5 -6.26 7.07 -11.66
N ASP A 6 -6.66 7.09 -12.93
CA ASP A 6 -7.80 6.29 -13.42
C ASP A 6 -7.56 4.80 -13.17
N THR A 7 -6.33 4.32 -13.41
CA THR A 7 -5.94 2.94 -13.13
C THR A 7 -6.00 2.65 -11.63
N PHE A 8 -5.51 3.56 -10.78
CA PHE A 8 -5.61 3.43 -9.33
C PHE A 8 -7.06 3.40 -8.84
N LEU A 9 -7.91 4.32 -9.32
CA LEU A 9 -9.33 4.35 -9.00
C LEU A 9 -10.03 3.07 -9.45
N HIS A 10 -9.64 2.50 -10.60
CA HIS A 10 -10.14 1.21 -11.04
C HIS A 10 -9.79 0.09 -10.05
N LEU A 11 -8.55 0.03 -9.53
CA LEU A 11 -8.17 -0.93 -8.50
C LEU A 11 -8.98 -0.75 -7.20
N VAL A 12 -9.19 0.49 -6.77
CA VAL A 12 -10.02 0.82 -5.61
C VAL A 12 -11.47 0.36 -5.84
N ASN A 13 -12.00 0.53 -7.06
CA ASN A 13 -13.34 0.07 -7.40
C ASN A 13 -13.47 -1.45 -7.39
N LEU A 14 -12.43 -2.20 -7.79
CA LEU A 14 -12.43 -3.67 -7.67
C LEU A 14 -12.53 -4.11 -6.21
N LEU A 15 -11.78 -3.45 -5.31
CA LEU A 15 -11.87 -3.72 -3.87
C LEU A 15 -13.26 -3.37 -3.32
N LYS A 16 -13.79 -2.20 -3.67
CA LYS A 16 -15.14 -1.78 -3.25
C LYS A 16 -16.21 -2.75 -3.77
N PHE A 17 -16.05 -3.28 -4.98
CA PHE A 17 -16.98 -4.25 -5.57
C PHE A 17 -16.99 -5.55 -4.78
N LEU A 18 -15.81 -6.09 -4.40
CA LEU A 18 -15.73 -7.24 -3.51
C LEU A 18 -16.40 -6.98 -2.16
N VAL A 19 -16.08 -5.84 -1.52
CA VAL A 19 -16.71 -5.45 -0.24
C VAL A 19 -18.22 -5.37 -0.40
N ALA A 20 -18.71 -4.75 -1.47
CA ALA A 20 -20.14 -4.62 -1.70
C ALA A 20 -20.84 -5.97 -1.90
N ALA A 21 -20.22 -6.88 -2.64
CA ALA A 21 -20.73 -8.25 -2.82
C ALA A 21 -20.87 -8.97 -1.47
N ASP A 22 -19.82 -8.92 -0.63
CA ASP A 22 -19.83 -9.53 0.71
C ASP A 22 -20.86 -8.87 1.62
N ARG A 23 -20.91 -7.53 1.66
CA ARG A 23 -21.85 -6.78 2.50
C ARG A 23 -23.31 -7.04 2.15
N ASN A 24 -23.59 -7.36 0.89
CA ASN A 24 -24.92 -7.68 0.39
C ASN A 24 -25.24 -9.18 0.40
N GLY A 25 -24.24 -10.05 0.62
CA GLY A 25 -24.40 -11.50 0.51
C GLY A 25 -24.73 -11.97 -0.91
N ASP A 26 -24.23 -11.26 -1.93
CA ASP A 26 -24.41 -11.65 -3.32
C ASP A 26 -23.27 -12.56 -3.78
N TRP A 27 -23.59 -13.85 -3.93
CA TRP A 27 -22.63 -14.87 -4.29
C TRP A 27 -22.06 -14.72 -5.70
N ASP A 28 -22.87 -14.32 -6.69
CA ASP A 28 -22.40 -14.22 -8.08
C ASP A 28 -21.44 -13.03 -8.22
N SER A 29 -21.82 -11.90 -7.62
CA SER A 29 -20.96 -10.71 -7.57
C SER A 29 -19.67 -10.99 -6.80
N HIS A 30 -19.71 -11.81 -5.74
CA HIS A 30 -18.52 -12.22 -4.98
C HIS A 30 -17.53 -12.99 -5.87
N LEU A 31 -18.01 -14.02 -6.57
CA LEU A 31 -17.16 -14.79 -7.49
C LEU A 31 -16.62 -13.95 -8.64
N GLN A 32 -17.44 -13.05 -9.18
CA GLN A 32 -17.00 -12.12 -10.22
C GLN A 32 -15.93 -11.15 -9.69
N ALA A 33 -16.10 -10.64 -8.47
CA ALA A 33 -15.13 -9.76 -7.84
C ALA A 33 -13.77 -10.46 -7.63
N ILE A 34 -13.78 -11.71 -7.15
CA ILE A 34 -12.57 -12.52 -7.02
C ILE A 34 -11.92 -12.73 -8.38
N GLN A 35 -12.68 -13.12 -9.40
CA GLN A 35 -12.16 -13.31 -10.76
C GLN A 35 -11.49 -12.03 -11.29
N ASN A 36 -12.09 -10.86 -11.06
CA ASN A 36 -11.52 -9.58 -11.47
C ASN A 36 -10.25 -9.18 -10.70
N LEU A 37 -10.06 -9.70 -9.48
CA LEU A 37 -8.88 -9.45 -8.66
C LEU A 37 -7.69 -10.37 -9.00
N LEU A 38 -7.90 -11.52 -9.64
CA LEU A 38 -6.81 -12.45 -9.97
C LEU A 38 -5.70 -11.83 -10.86
N PRO A 39 -6.02 -11.07 -11.93
CA PRO A 39 -5.02 -10.32 -12.69
C PRO A 39 -4.22 -9.34 -11.82
N VAL A 40 -4.87 -8.72 -10.83
CA VAL A 40 -4.23 -7.78 -9.91
C VAL A 40 -3.25 -8.51 -8.99
N PHE A 41 -3.65 -9.64 -8.41
CA PHE A 41 -2.75 -10.46 -7.59
C PHE A 41 -1.54 -10.95 -8.38
N ARG A 42 -1.73 -11.26 -9.67
CA ARG A 42 -0.62 -11.63 -10.55
C ARG A 42 0.33 -10.47 -10.77
N GLU A 43 -0.18 -9.31 -11.15
CA GLU A 43 0.63 -8.13 -11.49
C GLU A 43 1.43 -7.58 -10.30
N PHE A 44 0.84 -7.59 -9.10
CA PHE A 44 1.48 -7.12 -7.87
C PHE A 44 2.23 -8.21 -7.08
N ASP A 45 2.49 -9.38 -7.67
CA ASP A 45 3.22 -10.48 -7.04
C ASP A 45 2.62 -11.00 -5.71
N SER A 46 1.30 -10.88 -5.54
CA SER A 46 0.55 -11.48 -4.43
C SER A 46 0.34 -12.98 -4.67
N ILE A 47 1.44 -13.72 -4.76
CA ILE A 47 1.47 -15.11 -5.27
C ILE A 47 0.57 -16.06 -4.46
N ASN A 48 0.55 -15.95 -3.14
CA ASN A 48 -0.27 -16.82 -2.31
C ASN A 48 -1.76 -16.57 -2.58
N TYR A 49 -2.17 -15.30 -2.64
CA TYR A 49 -3.53 -14.91 -2.99
C TYR A 49 -3.88 -15.37 -4.41
N LEU A 50 -3.00 -15.12 -5.40
CA LEU A 50 -3.19 -15.60 -6.76
C LEU A 50 -3.44 -17.12 -6.81
N ARG A 51 -2.59 -17.91 -6.16
CA ARG A 51 -2.65 -19.38 -6.18
C ARG A 51 -3.95 -19.88 -5.56
N TYR A 52 -4.21 -19.49 -4.31
CA TYR A 52 -5.33 -20.04 -3.56
C TYR A 52 -6.67 -19.44 -3.98
N ALA A 53 -6.71 -18.17 -4.39
CA ALA A 53 -7.94 -17.59 -4.93
C ALA A 53 -8.30 -18.17 -6.30
N SER A 54 -7.30 -18.51 -7.14
CA SER A 54 -7.58 -19.20 -8.42
C SER A 54 -8.14 -20.60 -8.17
N TRP A 55 -7.53 -21.35 -7.24
CA TRP A 55 -8.02 -22.68 -6.86
C TRP A 55 -9.43 -22.61 -6.27
N TYR A 56 -9.65 -21.67 -5.36
CA TYR A 56 -10.95 -21.38 -4.78
C TYR A 56 -11.99 -21.08 -5.86
N LEU A 57 -11.68 -20.19 -6.81
CA LEU A 57 -12.61 -19.80 -7.88
C LEU A 57 -13.02 -21.01 -8.74
N GLU A 58 -12.06 -21.84 -9.16
CA GLU A 58 -12.38 -23.05 -9.94
C GLU A 58 -13.22 -24.04 -9.12
N LYS A 59 -12.97 -24.18 -7.81
CA LYS A 59 -13.81 -25.00 -6.94
C LYS A 59 -15.20 -24.44 -6.72
N MET A 60 -15.33 -23.12 -6.58
CA MET A 60 -16.64 -22.49 -6.39
C MET A 60 -17.50 -22.53 -7.66
N ARG A 61 -16.89 -22.60 -8.86
CA ARG A 61 -17.62 -22.77 -10.12
C ARG A 61 -18.25 -24.16 -10.25
N CYS A 62 -17.61 -25.19 -9.72
CA CYS A 62 -18.15 -26.56 -9.70
C CYS A 62 -19.05 -26.82 -8.48
N LEU A 63 -19.30 -25.82 -7.63
CA LEU A 63 -20.01 -26.01 -6.37
C LEU A 63 -21.45 -26.47 -6.56
N GLU A 64 -22.12 -26.01 -7.62
CA GLU A 64 -23.49 -26.42 -7.96
C GLU A 64 -23.59 -27.93 -8.23
N GLU A 65 -22.59 -28.49 -8.93
CA GLU A 65 -22.53 -29.91 -9.28
C GLU A 65 -21.99 -30.77 -8.13
N GLU A 66 -20.90 -30.35 -7.49
CA GLU A 66 -20.22 -31.13 -6.42
C GLU A 66 -21.02 -31.09 -5.10
N HIS A 67 -21.63 -29.94 -4.76
CA HIS A 67 -22.30 -29.70 -3.47
C HIS A 67 -23.53 -28.78 -3.61
N PRO A 68 -24.62 -29.24 -4.25
CA PRO A 68 -25.80 -28.42 -4.56
C PRO A 68 -26.44 -27.77 -3.33
N GLU A 69 -26.50 -28.47 -2.19
CA GLU A 69 -27.04 -27.91 -0.95
C GLU A 69 -26.25 -26.70 -0.45
N VAL A 70 -24.91 -26.74 -0.55
CA VAL A 70 -24.04 -25.64 -0.17
C VAL A 70 -24.20 -24.48 -1.15
N TYR A 71 -24.25 -24.79 -2.44
CA TYR A 71 -24.50 -23.80 -3.49
C TYR A 71 -25.82 -23.04 -3.25
N HIS A 72 -26.92 -23.75 -2.97
CA HIS A 72 -28.21 -23.11 -2.66
C HIS A 72 -28.14 -22.21 -1.42
N LYS A 73 -27.42 -22.65 -0.36
CA LYS A 73 -27.20 -21.81 0.83
C LYS A 73 -26.39 -20.55 0.49
N PHE A 74 -25.35 -20.67 -0.34
CA PHE A 74 -24.52 -19.53 -0.74
C PHE A 74 -25.29 -18.56 -1.64
N LYS A 75 -26.08 -19.07 -2.59
CA LYS A 75 -27.00 -18.27 -3.41
C LYS A 75 -28.06 -17.54 -2.59
N ALA A 76 -28.47 -18.12 -1.45
CA ALA A 76 -29.36 -17.46 -0.48
C ALA A 76 -28.63 -16.42 0.41
N GLY A 77 -27.32 -16.22 0.24
CA GLY A 77 -26.51 -15.27 1.01
C GLY A 77 -25.93 -15.82 2.31
N ASN A 78 -26.07 -17.12 2.60
CA ASN A 78 -25.62 -17.72 3.87
C ASN A 78 -24.10 -17.99 3.94
N PHE A 79 -23.31 -17.40 3.05
CA PHE A 79 -21.84 -17.42 3.14
C PHE A 79 -21.29 -16.23 3.94
N VAL A 80 -22.14 -15.24 4.24
CA VAL A 80 -21.83 -14.08 5.09
C VAL A 80 -22.78 -14.01 6.28
N VAL A 81 -22.39 -13.28 7.32
CA VAL A 81 -23.16 -13.13 8.56
C VAL A 81 -23.58 -11.68 8.74
N GLY A 82 -24.88 -11.43 8.72
CA GLY A 82 -25.49 -10.15 9.10
C GLY A 82 -26.13 -10.26 10.48
N GLN A 83 -25.84 -9.30 11.39
CA GLN A 83 -26.49 -9.24 12.71
C GLN A 83 -27.86 -8.57 12.65
N THR A 84 -28.08 -7.74 11.64
CA THR A 84 -29.31 -6.97 11.45
C THR A 84 -29.87 -7.22 10.06
N LYS A 85 -31.19 -7.10 9.87
CA LYS A 85 -31.83 -7.13 8.54
C LYS A 85 -31.52 -5.91 7.66
N ARG A 86 -30.58 -5.05 8.08
CA ARG A 86 -30.21 -3.84 7.34
C ARG A 86 -29.35 -4.21 6.13
N PRO A 87 -29.56 -3.57 4.97
CA PRO A 87 -28.72 -3.79 3.80
C PRO A 87 -27.27 -3.40 4.10
N PHE A 88 -26.32 -4.00 3.38
CA PHE A 88 -24.90 -3.69 3.45
C PHE A 88 -24.24 -3.92 4.83
N THR A 89 -24.83 -4.76 5.69
CA THR A 89 -24.30 -5.00 7.05
C THR A 89 -23.63 -6.36 7.24
N ALA A 90 -23.75 -7.27 6.27
CA ALA A 90 -23.16 -8.59 6.38
C ALA A 90 -21.62 -8.53 6.35
N VAL A 91 -20.94 -9.46 7.00
CA VAL A 91 -19.48 -9.58 6.96
C VAL A 91 -19.11 -11.05 6.87
N SER A 92 -17.86 -11.36 6.53
CA SER A 92 -17.40 -12.75 6.54
C SER A 92 -17.57 -13.39 7.92
N PRO A 93 -17.85 -14.70 8.01
CA PRO A 93 -18.04 -15.38 9.29
C PRO A 93 -16.84 -15.19 10.24
N ASP A 94 -15.62 -15.22 9.70
CA ASP A 94 -14.37 -15.01 10.44
C ASP A 94 -14.29 -13.58 11.01
N MET A 95 -14.53 -12.56 10.17
CA MET A 95 -14.58 -11.17 10.64
C MET A 95 -15.70 -10.97 11.68
N LYS A 96 -16.83 -11.68 11.54
CA LYS A 96 -17.90 -11.60 12.53
C LYS A 96 -17.47 -12.21 13.87
N LEU A 97 -16.80 -13.35 13.83
CA LEU A 97 -16.24 -14.02 14.99
C LEU A 97 -15.26 -13.10 15.72
N GLU A 98 -14.38 -12.42 14.99
CA GLU A 98 -13.45 -11.44 15.54
C GLU A 98 -14.18 -10.26 16.21
N GLN A 99 -15.19 -9.71 15.56
CA GLN A 99 -15.95 -8.56 16.07
C GLN A 99 -16.86 -8.85 17.26
N THR A 100 -17.26 -10.11 17.42
CA THR A 100 -18.21 -10.53 18.47
C THR A 100 -17.50 -11.31 19.55
N ILE A 101 -17.32 -12.61 19.34
CA ILE A 101 -16.79 -13.54 20.32
C ILE A 101 -15.36 -13.13 20.70
N GLN A 102 -14.42 -13.07 19.75
CA GLN A 102 -13.02 -12.81 20.13
C GLN A 102 -12.83 -11.44 20.77
N ARG A 103 -13.53 -10.41 20.27
CA ARG A 103 -13.50 -9.07 20.86
C ARG A 103 -13.97 -9.09 22.31
N SER A 104 -15.05 -9.81 22.61
CA SER A 104 -15.58 -9.89 23.95
C SER A 104 -14.66 -10.69 24.88
N GLN A 105 -13.98 -11.74 24.37
CA GLN A 105 -12.91 -12.44 25.10
C GLN A 105 -11.66 -11.57 25.36
N LYS A 106 -11.34 -10.66 24.43
CA LYS A 106 -10.15 -9.77 24.46
C LYS A 106 -10.49 -8.37 24.97
N SER A 107 -11.62 -8.20 25.66
CA SER A 107 -12.01 -6.93 26.31
C SER A 107 -11.61 -6.91 27.79
N SER A 108 -11.71 -5.76 28.47
CA SER A 108 -11.36 -5.63 29.89
C SER A 108 -12.09 -6.62 30.80
N ASN A 109 -13.24 -7.11 30.36
CA ASN A 109 -14.08 -8.08 31.09
C ASN A 109 -13.91 -9.51 30.56
N GLY A 110 -12.93 -9.74 29.68
CA GLY A 110 -12.58 -11.03 29.13
C GLY A 110 -11.40 -11.69 29.86
N ILE A 111 -10.74 -12.64 29.20
CA ILE A 111 -9.69 -13.49 29.79
C ILE A 111 -8.29 -12.85 29.79
N ILE A 112 -8.18 -11.54 29.53
CA ILE A 112 -6.88 -10.86 29.39
C ILE A 112 -6.10 -10.95 30.71
N GLY A 113 -4.85 -11.44 30.63
CA GLY A 113 -3.93 -11.51 31.77
C GLY A 113 -4.08 -12.73 32.67
N GLN A 114 -5.18 -13.50 32.53
CA GLN A 114 -5.43 -14.72 33.31
C GLN A 114 -5.22 -16.01 32.50
N THR A 115 -4.80 -15.91 31.23
CA THR A 115 -4.63 -17.02 30.27
C THR A 115 -3.59 -18.07 30.71
N ARG A 116 -2.75 -17.76 31.70
CA ARG A 116 -1.70 -18.67 32.20
C ARG A 116 -2.19 -19.69 33.22
N GLN A 117 -3.38 -19.48 33.80
CA GLN A 117 -3.94 -20.39 34.80
C GLN A 117 -5.00 -21.30 34.16
N GLN A 118 -4.65 -22.57 33.97
CA GLN A 118 -5.53 -23.53 33.27
C GLN A 118 -6.91 -23.65 33.93
N MET A 119 -6.97 -23.69 35.28
CA MET A 119 -8.25 -23.79 36.00
C MET A 119 -9.18 -22.61 35.71
N TYR A 120 -8.63 -21.38 35.71
CA TYR A 120 -9.39 -20.18 35.42
C TYR A 120 -9.86 -20.13 33.96
N VAL A 121 -9.01 -20.58 33.03
CA VAL A 121 -9.38 -20.66 31.61
C VAL A 121 -10.53 -21.64 31.41
N THR A 122 -10.47 -22.83 32.03
CA THR A 122 -11.53 -23.83 31.95
C THR A 122 -12.84 -23.33 32.57
N GLU A 123 -12.78 -22.71 33.75
CA GLU A 123 -13.97 -22.14 34.40
C GLU A 123 -14.60 -21.04 33.54
N TRP A 124 -13.75 -20.16 32.99
CA TRP A 124 -14.21 -19.10 32.11
C TRP A 124 -14.82 -19.65 30.82
N GLU A 125 -14.21 -20.65 30.16
CA GLU A 125 -14.77 -21.29 28.96
C GLU A 125 -16.16 -21.90 29.20
N LEU A 126 -16.39 -22.49 30.38
CA LEU A 126 -17.69 -23.08 30.75
C LEU A 126 -18.74 -22.01 31.08
N VAL A 127 -18.37 -20.96 31.81
CA VAL A 127 -19.33 -19.99 32.38
C VAL A 127 -19.58 -18.81 31.44
N TYR A 128 -18.62 -18.45 30.59
CA TYR A 128 -18.64 -17.21 29.81
C TYR A 128 -19.86 -17.10 28.89
N HIS A 129 -20.19 -18.18 28.17
CA HIS A 129 -21.31 -18.18 27.24
C HIS A 129 -22.66 -18.02 27.93
N GLU A 130 -22.82 -18.62 29.12
CA GLU A 130 -24.03 -18.50 29.94
C GLU A 130 -24.18 -17.08 30.50
N VAL A 131 -23.11 -16.51 31.06
CA VAL A 131 -23.13 -15.13 31.57
C VAL A 131 -23.38 -14.12 30.46
N LEU A 132 -22.82 -14.36 29.27
CA LEU A 132 -23.09 -13.54 28.08
C LEU A 132 -24.57 -13.65 27.66
N GLY A 133 -25.14 -14.84 27.67
CA GLY A 133 -26.55 -15.10 27.39
C GLY A 133 -27.47 -14.34 28.35
N ILE A 134 -27.20 -14.44 29.66
CA ILE A 134 -27.92 -13.70 30.70
C ILE A 134 -27.82 -12.18 30.47
N SER A 135 -26.61 -11.67 30.24
CA SER A 135 -26.36 -10.24 30.01
C SER A 135 -27.11 -9.72 28.77
N ASN A 136 -27.16 -10.50 27.69
CA ASN A 136 -27.91 -10.14 26.50
C ASN A 136 -29.42 -10.12 26.77
N ARG A 137 -29.97 -11.09 27.50
CA ARG A 137 -31.38 -11.08 27.92
C ARG A 137 -31.74 -9.88 28.78
N PHE A 138 -30.87 -9.49 29.72
CA PHE A 138 -31.07 -8.27 30.50
C PHE A 138 -31.09 -7.02 29.61
N ARG A 139 -30.22 -6.95 28.59
CA ARG A 139 -30.20 -5.84 27.62
C ARG A 139 -31.48 -5.75 26.79
N GLU A 140 -32.01 -6.89 26.38
CA GLU A 140 -33.30 -7.00 25.69
C GLU A 140 -34.46 -6.52 26.58
N ILE A 141 -34.54 -6.98 27.83
CA ILE A 141 -35.60 -6.61 28.79
C ILE A 141 -35.57 -5.12 29.12
N LEU A 142 -34.37 -4.55 29.29
CA LEU A 142 -34.18 -3.12 29.59
C LEU A 142 -34.39 -2.23 28.35
N GLY A 143 -34.68 -2.81 27.19
CA GLY A 143 -34.90 -2.09 25.94
C GLY A 143 -33.65 -1.38 25.42
N ALA A 144 -32.46 -1.73 25.90
CA ALA A 144 -31.21 -1.09 25.49
C ALA A 144 -30.80 -1.45 24.05
N ASP A 145 -31.34 -2.54 23.48
CA ASP A 145 -31.20 -2.87 22.05
C ASP A 145 -32.24 -2.16 21.16
N SER A 146 -33.23 -1.48 21.76
CA SER A 146 -34.28 -0.71 21.08
C SER A 146 -33.81 0.68 20.64
N SER A 147 -32.56 0.81 20.18
CA SER A 147 -32.10 2.04 19.56
C SER A 147 -32.77 2.20 18.18
N GLY A 148 -33.97 2.79 18.24
CA GLY A 148 -34.72 3.46 17.18
C GLY A 148 -34.56 2.88 15.77
N TYR A 149 -35.55 2.11 15.34
CA TYR A 149 -35.91 2.03 13.92
C TYR A 149 -36.41 3.40 13.45
N SER A 150 -35.49 4.35 13.28
CA SER A 150 -35.68 5.50 12.40
C SER A 150 -35.54 4.99 10.97
N GLU A 151 -36.43 5.37 10.08
CA GLU A 151 -36.42 4.98 8.67
C GLU A 151 -35.14 5.42 7.94
N VAL A 152 -34.33 6.30 8.54
CA VAL A 152 -33.03 6.75 8.02
C VAL A 152 -32.00 6.77 9.16
N ILE A 153 -31.48 5.60 9.52
CA ILE A 153 -30.31 5.51 10.41
C ILE A 153 -29.06 5.73 9.58
N VAL A 154 -28.56 6.97 9.61
CA VAL A 154 -27.27 7.34 9.05
C VAL A 154 -26.19 6.46 9.68
N HIS A 155 -25.34 5.81 8.87
CA HIS A 155 -24.23 5.00 9.36
C HIS A 155 -23.42 5.80 10.38
N HIS A 156 -22.98 5.19 11.49
CA HIS A 156 -22.32 5.91 12.58
C HIS A 156 -21.09 6.72 12.11
N GLU A 157 -20.43 6.29 11.02
CA GLU A 157 -19.32 7.03 10.42
C GLU A 157 -19.72 8.31 9.68
N LEU A 158 -20.97 8.40 9.24
CA LEU A 158 -21.55 9.56 8.55
C LEU A 158 -22.22 10.53 9.56
N SER A 159 -22.17 10.23 10.85
CA SER A 159 -22.79 11.02 11.90
C SER A 159 -21.77 11.75 12.78
N GLY A 160 -22.17 12.93 13.27
CA GLY A 160 -21.44 13.70 14.28
C GLY A 160 -20.02 14.12 13.90
N ASN A 161 -19.11 14.07 14.87
CA ASN A 161 -17.74 14.57 14.76
C ASN A 161 -16.89 13.81 13.73
N LEU A 162 -17.20 12.54 13.45
CA LEU A 162 -16.41 11.76 12.49
C LEU A 162 -16.59 12.30 11.07
N SER A 163 -17.84 12.60 10.69
CA SER A 163 -18.15 13.22 9.39
C SER A 163 -17.48 14.58 9.24
N ALA A 164 -17.53 15.42 10.28
CA ALA A 164 -16.85 16.72 10.29
C ALA A 164 -15.32 16.58 10.11
N ASN A 165 -14.69 15.62 10.80
CA ASN A 165 -13.26 15.35 10.63
C ASN A 165 -12.94 14.82 9.24
N MET A 166 -13.77 13.94 8.68
CA MET A 166 -13.60 13.42 7.32
C MET A 166 -13.64 14.56 6.29
N LEU A 167 -14.63 15.45 6.38
CA LEU A 167 -14.74 16.64 5.52
C LEU A 167 -13.51 17.56 5.66
N LYS A 168 -13.02 17.77 6.88
CA LYS A 168 -11.80 18.53 7.13
C LYS A 168 -10.58 17.91 6.42
N HIS A 169 -10.40 16.60 6.52
CA HIS A 169 -9.31 15.90 5.85
C HIS A 169 -9.43 15.94 4.32
N ILE A 170 -10.64 15.85 3.79
CA ILE A 170 -10.91 15.99 2.35
C ILE A 170 -10.52 17.40 1.88
N ASN A 171 -10.87 18.45 2.63
CA ASN A 171 -10.50 19.82 2.28
C ASN A 171 -8.97 20.01 2.29
N ILE A 172 -8.27 19.49 3.29
CA ILE A 172 -6.80 19.52 3.34
C ILE A 172 -6.20 18.82 2.10
N LEU A 173 -6.77 17.68 1.69
CA LEU A 173 -6.32 16.97 0.50
C LEU A 173 -6.55 17.80 -0.78
N PHE A 174 -7.71 18.47 -0.90
CA PHE A 174 -7.99 19.36 -2.03
C PHE A 174 -7.05 20.55 -2.08
N GLU A 175 -6.80 21.22 -0.95
CA GLU A 175 -5.81 22.31 -0.87
C GLU A 175 -4.41 21.82 -1.28
N PHE A 176 -4.01 20.63 -0.83
CA PHE A 176 -2.74 20.01 -1.19
C PHE A 176 -2.64 19.71 -2.70
N MET A 177 -3.71 19.18 -3.30
CA MET A 177 -3.79 18.95 -4.75
C MET A 177 -3.73 20.24 -5.57
N ASN A 178 -4.43 21.28 -5.13
CA ASN A 178 -4.42 22.57 -5.82
C ASN A 178 -3.04 23.25 -5.74
N THR A 179 -2.32 23.09 -4.62
CA THR A 179 -0.98 23.70 -4.44
C THR A 179 0.11 23.02 -5.26
N ARG A 180 0.06 21.68 -5.43
CA ARG A 180 1.11 20.90 -6.11
C ARG A 180 0.80 20.50 -7.56
N GLY A 181 -0.35 20.92 -8.08
CA GLY A 181 -0.81 20.60 -9.42
C GLY A 181 -1.82 19.46 -9.40
N ASN A 182 -3.04 19.75 -9.84
CA ASN A 182 -4.11 18.77 -9.91
C ASN A 182 -3.78 17.73 -11.01
N PRO A 183 -3.74 16.42 -10.68
CA PRO A 183 -3.39 15.39 -11.65
C PRO A 183 -4.36 15.24 -12.83
N TYR A 184 -5.55 15.85 -12.75
CA TYR A 184 -6.60 15.87 -13.78
C TYR A 184 -6.67 17.18 -14.58
N GLU A 185 -5.83 18.16 -14.26
CA GLU A 185 -5.83 19.42 -14.98
C GLU A 185 -5.26 19.24 -16.40
N SER A 186 -6.08 19.55 -17.41
CA SER A 186 -5.80 19.25 -18.82
C SER A 186 -4.81 20.22 -19.48
N SER A 187 -4.47 21.32 -18.80
CA SER A 187 -3.62 22.40 -19.30
C SER A 187 -2.12 22.03 -19.34
N ILE A 188 -1.69 21.00 -18.60
CA ILE A 188 -0.28 20.63 -18.50
C ILE A 188 -0.10 19.13 -18.80
N GLN A 189 0.62 18.80 -19.89
CA GLN A 189 1.11 17.43 -20.13
C GLN A 189 2.21 17.09 -19.12
N THR A 190 1.80 16.76 -17.90
CA THR A 190 2.72 16.36 -16.85
C THR A 190 3.18 14.91 -17.05
N LEU A 191 4.51 14.74 -17.07
CA LEU A 191 5.15 13.44 -16.91
C LEU A 191 4.67 12.79 -15.60
N LEU A 192 4.57 11.46 -15.60
CA LEU A 192 4.19 10.69 -14.43
C LEU A 192 5.21 10.96 -13.32
N HIS A 193 4.75 11.48 -12.19
CA HIS A 193 5.61 11.81 -11.05
C HIS A 193 4.94 11.42 -9.74
N ASN A 194 5.75 11.14 -8.73
CA ASN A 194 5.25 10.85 -7.40
C ASN A 194 4.79 12.16 -6.73
N PHE A 195 3.56 12.14 -6.23
CA PHE A 195 2.86 13.30 -5.69
C PHE A 195 3.47 13.87 -4.40
N ILE A 196 4.16 13.03 -3.61
CA ILE A 196 4.77 13.41 -2.33
C ILE A 196 6.14 14.05 -2.57
N ASN A 197 6.99 13.40 -3.37
CA ASN A 197 8.38 13.79 -3.55
C ASN A 197 8.65 14.56 -4.87
N SER A 198 7.62 14.74 -5.70
CA SER A 198 7.66 15.40 -7.02
C SER A 198 8.68 14.80 -7.99
N LYS A 199 9.13 13.56 -7.78
CA LYS A 199 10.09 12.89 -8.65
C LYS A 199 9.39 12.27 -9.86
N CYS A 200 9.89 12.59 -11.05
CA CYS A 200 9.42 11.99 -12.29
C CYS A 200 9.84 10.52 -12.40
N VAL A 201 8.93 9.71 -12.95
CA VAL A 201 9.11 8.29 -13.19
C VAL A 201 9.72 8.11 -14.59
N PRO A 202 10.72 7.22 -14.76
CA PRO A 202 11.28 6.94 -16.08
C PRO A 202 10.19 6.54 -17.09
N ARG A 203 10.39 6.91 -18.37
CA ARG A 203 9.37 6.69 -19.42
C ARG A 203 9.00 5.21 -19.58
N GLU A 204 9.97 4.30 -19.45
CA GLU A 204 9.76 2.85 -19.54
C GLU A 204 8.86 2.33 -18.40
N ASP A 205 9.19 2.71 -17.16
CA ASP A 205 8.42 2.37 -15.98
C ASP A 205 7.01 2.95 -16.03
N ALA A 206 6.87 4.19 -16.54
CA ALA A 206 5.58 4.83 -16.71
C ALA A 206 4.67 4.09 -17.71
N VAL A 207 5.22 3.63 -18.84
CA VAL A 207 4.44 2.84 -19.81
C VAL A 207 4.01 1.51 -19.20
N ARG A 208 4.88 0.86 -18.41
CA ARG A 208 4.55 -0.39 -17.73
C ARG A 208 3.44 -0.20 -16.69
N LEU A 209 3.53 0.85 -15.88
CA LEU A 209 2.50 1.21 -14.90
C LEU A 209 1.15 1.53 -15.55
N LEU A 210 1.13 2.18 -16.72
CA LEU A 210 -0.10 2.46 -17.45
C LEU A 210 -0.71 1.22 -18.12
N LYS A 211 0.09 0.20 -18.44
CA LYS A 211 -0.36 -1.03 -19.11
C LYS A 211 -0.54 -2.21 -18.15
N MET A 212 -0.45 -1.98 -16.84
CA MET A 212 -0.49 -3.02 -15.80
C MET A 212 -1.73 -3.91 -15.88
N LYS A 213 -2.91 -3.36 -16.21
CA LYS A 213 -4.16 -4.13 -16.30
C LYS A 213 -4.11 -5.17 -17.42
N LYS A 214 -3.62 -4.77 -18.59
CA LYS A 214 -3.51 -5.64 -19.77
C LYS A 214 -2.48 -6.74 -19.50
N HIS A 215 -1.30 -6.35 -19.03
CA HIS A 215 -0.23 -7.29 -18.70
C HIS A 215 -0.64 -8.28 -17.61
N GLY A 216 -1.29 -7.81 -16.54
CA GLY A 216 -1.79 -8.68 -15.46
C GLY A 216 -2.83 -9.69 -15.94
N SER A 217 -3.69 -9.31 -16.88
CA SER A 217 -4.72 -10.20 -17.46
C SER A 217 -4.08 -11.29 -18.32
N GLU A 218 -3.18 -10.91 -19.23
CA GLU A 218 -2.43 -11.85 -20.07
C GLU A 218 -1.58 -12.82 -19.23
N ALA A 219 -0.88 -12.29 -18.22
CA ALA A 219 -0.06 -13.09 -17.32
C ALA A 219 -0.88 -14.05 -16.44
N TYR A 220 -2.13 -13.68 -16.10
CA TYR A 220 -3.05 -14.55 -15.39
C TYR A 220 -3.63 -15.63 -16.30
N GLU A 221 -4.00 -15.30 -17.55
CA GLU A 221 -4.50 -16.27 -18.51
C GLU A 221 -3.47 -17.36 -18.81
N GLN A 222 -2.20 -16.98 -19.00
CA GLN A 222 -1.11 -17.94 -19.12
C GLN A 222 -1.01 -18.86 -17.90
N PHE A 223 -1.05 -18.28 -16.69
CA PHE A 223 -1.04 -19.06 -15.45
C PHE A 223 -2.23 -20.02 -15.34
N ARG A 224 -3.43 -19.57 -15.73
CA ARG A 224 -4.64 -20.39 -15.73
C ARG A 224 -4.52 -21.55 -16.70
N ASN A 225 -4.03 -21.29 -17.91
CA ASN A 225 -3.85 -22.30 -18.93
C ASN A 225 -2.82 -23.35 -18.50
N ASP A 226 -1.68 -22.93 -17.96
CA ASP A 226 -0.61 -23.84 -17.54
C ASP A 226 -1.04 -24.75 -16.37
N ARG A 227 -1.73 -24.20 -15.36
CA ARG A 227 -2.03 -24.92 -14.10
C ARG A 227 -3.38 -25.63 -14.10
N PHE A 228 -4.41 -25.06 -14.71
CA PHE A 228 -5.79 -25.55 -14.59
C PHE A 228 -6.33 -26.19 -15.88
N VAL A 229 -6.04 -25.61 -17.05
CA VAL A 229 -6.56 -26.10 -18.34
C VAL A 229 -5.69 -27.23 -18.88
N ASN A 230 -4.44 -26.92 -19.23
CA ASN A 230 -3.50 -27.88 -19.81
C ASN A 230 -2.81 -28.74 -18.74
N LYS A 231 -2.80 -28.27 -17.48
CA LYS A 231 -2.21 -28.95 -16.32
C LYS A 231 -0.76 -29.40 -16.55
N THR A 232 0.01 -28.60 -17.30
CA THR A 232 1.44 -28.87 -17.59
C THR A 232 2.31 -28.79 -16.33
N LEU A 233 1.81 -28.10 -15.31
CA LEU A 233 2.58 -27.54 -14.22
C LEU A 233 1.75 -27.65 -12.92
N LYS A 234 2.34 -28.10 -11.80
CA LYS A 234 1.60 -28.39 -10.55
C LYS A 234 1.25 -27.11 -9.79
N LEU A 235 0.10 -27.01 -9.13
CA LEU A 235 -0.27 -25.78 -8.41
C LEU A 235 0.77 -25.34 -7.35
N SER A 236 1.47 -26.30 -6.75
CA SER A 236 2.50 -26.08 -5.71
C SER A 236 3.80 -25.46 -6.22
N ASP A 237 4.09 -25.52 -7.53
CA ASP A 237 5.40 -25.08 -8.01
C ASP A 237 5.58 -23.56 -7.84
N VAL A 238 6.84 -23.15 -7.90
CA VAL A 238 7.24 -21.75 -7.74
C VAL A 238 6.71 -20.91 -8.89
N ILE A 239 5.99 -19.85 -8.56
CA ILE A 239 5.47 -18.86 -9.51
C ILE A 239 6.49 -17.72 -9.61
N ARG A 240 7.00 -17.46 -10.82
CA ARG A 240 7.97 -16.37 -11.05
C ARG A 240 7.32 -15.01 -10.84
N LYS A 241 8.00 -14.13 -10.09
CA LYS A 241 7.58 -12.76 -9.81
C LYS A 241 7.77 -11.85 -11.04
N ILE A 242 6.76 -11.02 -11.32
CA ILE A 242 6.74 -10.01 -12.39
C ILE A 242 7.59 -8.78 -12.00
N ARG A 243 7.61 -8.43 -10.70
CA ARG A 243 8.31 -7.27 -10.12
C ARG A 243 7.91 -5.95 -10.80
N LEU A 244 6.68 -5.51 -10.57
CA LEU A 244 6.20 -4.21 -11.05
C LEU A 244 7.07 -3.07 -10.49
N PRO A 245 7.54 -2.11 -11.31
CA PRO A 245 8.33 -0.97 -10.84
C PRO A 245 7.55 -0.13 -9.83
N THR A 246 8.23 0.36 -8.79
CA THR A 246 7.62 1.30 -7.83
C THR A 246 7.95 2.73 -8.25
N MET A 247 7.01 3.65 -8.01
CA MET A 247 7.21 5.11 -8.20
C MET A 247 8.37 5.66 -7.36
N GLU A 248 8.69 4.98 -6.27
CA GLU A 248 9.94 5.16 -5.55
C GLU A 248 11.00 4.31 -6.24
N ARG A 249 11.81 4.93 -7.10
CA ARG A 249 13.04 4.29 -7.55
C ARG A 249 13.82 3.93 -6.29
N LYS A 250 14.01 2.64 -6.00
CA LYS A 250 15.04 2.20 -5.07
C LYS A 250 16.31 2.92 -5.51
N ILE A 251 16.93 3.64 -4.58
CA ILE A 251 18.32 4.03 -4.76
C ILE A 251 19.02 2.70 -4.94
N ILE A 252 19.33 2.34 -6.19
CA ILE A 252 20.38 1.36 -6.45
C ILE A 252 21.59 2.11 -5.92
N ILE A 253 21.95 1.88 -4.66
CA ILE A 253 23.31 2.14 -4.21
C ILE A 253 24.09 1.19 -5.12
N PRO A 254 24.83 1.69 -6.12
CA PRO A 254 25.73 0.82 -6.83
C PRO A 254 26.64 0.31 -5.72
N THR A 255 26.67 -1.00 -5.48
CA THR A 255 27.81 -1.58 -4.77
C THR A 255 28.99 -1.20 -5.62
N VAL A 256 29.66 -0.11 -5.23
CA VAL A 256 30.77 0.44 -5.99
C VAL A 256 31.81 -0.67 -5.99
N LYS A 257 31.98 -1.35 -7.12
CA LYS A 257 33.27 -1.98 -7.41
C LYS A 257 34.25 -0.80 -7.51
N SER A 258 34.96 -0.60 -6.41
CA SER A 258 35.52 0.63 -5.87
C SER A 258 36.82 1.11 -6.52
N GLN A 259 37.00 0.95 -7.85
CA GLN A 259 38.28 1.32 -8.47
C GLN A 259 38.16 2.22 -9.71
N THR A 260 37.16 2.04 -10.57
CA THR A 260 37.09 2.78 -11.84
C THR A 260 36.46 4.18 -11.72
N ALA A 261 35.41 4.36 -10.92
CA ALA A 261 34.72 5.66 -10.78
C ALA A 261 35.50 6.70 -9.96
N GLN A 262 36.27 6.27 -8.95
CA GLN A 262 37.12 7.17 -8.16
C GLN A 262 38.28 7.74 -8.99
N ALA A 263 38.81 6.96 -9.94
CA ALA A 263 39.89 7.40 -10.83
C ALA A 263 39.42 8.50 -11.80
N THR A 264 38.17 8.45 -12.27
CA THR A 264 37.60 9.46 -13.17
C THR A 264 37.34 10.78 -12.45
N GLN A 265 36.81 10.74 -11.22
CA GLN A 265 36.61 11.94 -10.38
C GLN A 265 37.93 12.62 -9.99
N LYS A 266 38.98 11.86 -9.65
CA LYS A 266 40.31 12.44 -9.35
C LYS A 266 40.91 13.18 -10.56
N LYS A 267 40.72 12.64 -11.77
CA LYS A 267 41.18 13.29 -13.01
C LYS A 267 40.43 14.59 -13.32
N SER A 268 39.11 14.63 -13.10
CA SER A 268 38.32 15.85 -13.32
C SER A 268 38.61 16.94 -12.28
N ILE A 269 38.84 16.58 -11.01
CA ILE A 269 39.25 17.52 -9.97
C ILE A 269 40.64 18.11 -10.28
N ALA A 270 41.60 17.28 -10.68
CA ALA A 270 42.92 17.76 -11.09
C ALA A 270 42.87 18.67 -12.34
N ALA A 271 41.88 18.47 -13.22
CA ALA A 271 41.67 19.37 -14.35
C ALA A 271 41.09 20.73 -13.89
N ALA A 272 40.14 20.73 -12.96
CA ALA A 272 39.59 21.95 -12.36
C ALA A 272 40.69 22.75 -11.63
N ASP A 273 41.54 22.10 -10.84
CA ASP A 273 42.65 22.75 -10.13
C ASP A 273 43.64 23.40 -11.10
N ARG A 274 43.96 22.73 -12.21
CA ARG A 274 44.80 23.31 -13.27
C ARG A 274 44.16 24.56 -13.88
N SER A 275 42.87 24.53 -14.16
CA SER A 275 42.14 25.70 -14.68
C SER A 275 42.16 26.88 -13.72
N ILE A 276 42.02 26.62 -12.40
CA ILE A 276 42.12 27.66 -11.36
C ILE A 276 43.53 28.25 -11.31
N HIS A 277 44.57 27.41 -11.34
CA HIS A 277 45.96 27.87 -11.34
C HIS A 277 46.31 28.69 -12.59
N ILE A 278 45.84 28.28 -13.77
CA ILE A 278 46.05 29.03 -15.02
C ILE A 278 45.34 30.39 -14.94
N ALA A 279 44.10 30.43 -14.45
CA ALA A 279 43.36 31.67 -14.33
C ALA A 279 44.00 32.63 -13.30
N LYS A 280 44.53 32.10 -12.18
CA LYS A 280 45.30 32.88 -11.20
C LYS A 280 46.59 33.44 -11.80
N ALA A 281 47.29 32.67 -12.63
CA ALA A 281 48.48 33.12 -13.34
C ALA A 281 48.18 34.19 -14.40
N ARG A 282 46.94 34.23 -14.92
CA ARG A 282 46.47 35.25 -15.86
C ARG A 282 45.91 36.52 -15.21
N GLY A 283 45.90 36.59 -13.87
CA GLY A 283 45.42 37.76 -13.11
C GLY A 283 43.91 37.82 -12.92
N GLU A 284 43.17 36.75 -13.23
CA GLU A 284 41.71 36.70 -13.05
C GLU A 284 41.33 36.58 -11.57
N THR A 285 40.28 37.29 -11.18
CA THR A 285 39.79 37.26 -9.80
C THR A 285 38.98 35.98 -9.54
N MET A 286 39.22 35.33 -8.39
CA MET A 286 38.55 34.06 -8.01
C MET A 286 37.01 34.13 -8.13
N LYS A 287 36.43 35.30 -7.87
CA LYS A 287 34.99 35.54 -7.95
C LYS A 287 34.43 35.36 -9.37
N ASP A 288 35.20 35.64 -10.41
CA ASP A 288 34.78 35.50 -11.80
C ASP A 288 34.96 34.07 -12.31
N ILE A 289 35.97 33.35 -11.80
CA ILE A 289 36.21 31.94 -12.11
C ILE A 289 35.07 31.06 -11.59
N LEU A 290 34.61 31.32 -10.35
CA LEU A 290 33.56 30.53 -9.69
C LEU A 290 32.14 30.81 -10.20
N LYS A 291 31.96 31.69 -11.19
CA LYS A 291 30.67 31.85 -11.89
C LYS A 291 30.38 30.69 -12.83
N TYR A 292 31.40 29.95 -13.25
CA TYR A 292 31.28 28.85 -14.20
C TYR A 292 31.52 27.50 -13.50
N ASP A 293 30.81 26.47 -13.94
CA ASP A 293 31.03 25.11 -13.44
C ASP A 293 32.38 24.59 -13.93
N LEU A 294 33.31 24.40 -12.99
CA LEU A 294 34.66 23.90 -13.26
C LEU A 294 34.72 22.38 -13.44
N LEU A 295 33.61 21.69 -13.18
CA LEU A 295 33.48 20.24 -13.29
C LEU A 295 32.48 19.87 -14.39
N PRO A 296 32.71 18.78 -15.14
CA PRO A 296 31.77 18.30 -16.18
C PRO A 296 30.40 17.87 -15.64
N THR A 297 30.26 17.70 -14.33
CA THR A 297 29.04 17.27 -13.66
C THR A 297 28.89 18.11 -12.40
N SER A 298 27.80 18.87 -12.32
CA SER A 298 27.48 19.65 -11.12
C SER A 298 27.17 18.71 -9.96
N MET A 299 27.74 18.95 -8.78
CA MET A 299 27.34 18.20 -7.57
C MET A 299 25.91 18.53 -7.13
N LEU A 300 25.41 19.68 -7.55
CA LEU A 300 24.09 20.20 -7.19
C LEU A 300 23.02 19.82 -8.21
N LEU A 301 23.39 19.50 -9.46
CA LEU A 301 22.45 19.20 -10.53
C LEU A 301 22.72 17.82 -11.12
N ASP A 302 21.68 17.00 -11.25
CA ASP A 302 21.77 15.74 -12.01
C ASP A 302 22.02 16.04 -13.50
N SER A 303 22.44 15.03 -14.26
CA SER A 303 22.62 15.00 -15.72
C SER A 303 21.45 15.57 -16.53
N SER A 304 20.26 15.67 -15.93
CA SER A 304 19.04 16.27 -16.47
C SER A 304 18.79 17.74 -16.05
N GLY A 305 19.71 18.40 -15.35
CA GLY A 305 19.61 19.82 -14.95
C GLY A 305 18.74 20.10 -13.71
N TYR A 306 18.38 19.07 -12.93
CA TYR A 306 17.54 19.20 -11.73
C TYR A 306 18.34 19.11 -10.43
N THR A 307 17.86 19.78 -9.38
CA THR A 307 18.53 19.79 -8.07
C THR A 307 18.64 18.39 -7.46
N SER A 308 19.87 17.91 -7.37
CA SER A 308 20.27 16.74 -6.59
C SER A 308 20.26 17.15 -5.11
N LYS A 309 19.39 16.54 -4.30
CA LYS A 309 19.45 16.71 -2.84
C LYS A 309 20.73 16.01 -2.37
N PRO A 310 21.73 16.73 -1.80
CA PRO A 310 22.88 16.06 -1.23
C PRO A 310 22.41 15.21 -0.05
N ILE A 311 22.92 13.98 -0.02
CA ILE A 311 22.61 13.03 1.03
C ILE A 311 23.34 13.53 2.30
N LYS A 312 22.61 14.15 3.23
CA LYS A 312 23.15 14.80 4.44
C LYS A 312 24.15 13.93 5.21
N HIS A 313 23.94 12.61 5.25
CA HIS A 313 24.84 11.68 5.93
C HIS A 313 26.19 11.47 5.23
N VAL A 314 26.25 11.59 3.90
CA VAL A 314 27.51 11.47 3.15
C VAL A 314 28.40 12.70 3.43
N LEU A 315 27.79 13.88 3.48
CA LEU A 315 28.44 15.12 3.84
C LEU A 315 28.99 15.07 5.29
N LEU A 316 28.19 14.53 6.22
CA LEU A 316 28.63 14.32 7.60
C LEU A 316 29.85 13.38 7.66
N SER A 317 29.82 12.26 6.93
CA SER A 317 30.91 11.27 6.93
C SER A 317 32.22 11.78 6.31
N GLU A 318 32.15 12.72 5.36
CA GLU A 318 33.34 13.34 4.77
C GLU A 318 33.88 14.50 5.62
N ILE A 319 33.00 15.21 6.35
CA ILE A 319 33.40 16.22 7.33
C ILE A 319 34.06 15.56 8.54
N GLU A 320 33.52 14.45 9.04
CA GLU A 320 34.08 13.67 10.15
C GLU A 320 35.50 13.17 9.86
N LYS A 321 35.83 12.84 8.61
CA LYS A 321 37.19 12.45 8.21
C LYS A 321 38.20 13.60 8.22
N LYS A 322 37.73 14.84 8.17
CA LYS A 322 38.56 16.05 8.10
C LYS A 322 38.60 16.83 9.42
N LEU A 323 37.84 16.41 10.42
CA LEU A 323 37.83 16.98 11.76
C LEU A 323 38.86 16.26 12.62
N ASP A 324 39.87 16.98 13.14
CA ASP A 324 40.76 16.46 14.18
C ASP A 324 40.02 16.37 15.53
N GLN A 325 40.43 15.44 16.39
CA GLN A 325 39.80 15.21 17.71
C GLN A 325 39.68 16.47 18.59
N GLU A 326 40.55 17.46 18.40
CA GLU A 326 40.51 18.73 19.15
C GLU A 326 39.38 19.68 18.72
N GLN A 327 38.79 19.49 17.52
CA GLN A 327 37.69 20.31 17.02
C GLN A 327 36.30 19.82 17.51
N TYR A 328 36.24 18.71 18.24
CA TYR A 328 35.01 18.21 18.89
C TYR A 328 34.63 18.97 20.16
N CYS A 329 35.46 19.90 20.62
CA CYS A 329 35.19 20.71 21.81
C CYS A 329 34.15 21.81 21.53
N ILE A 330 32.88 21.42 21.45
CA ILE A 330 31.77 22.34 21.69
C ILE A 330 31.90 22.78 23.16
N HIS A 331 32.15 24.06 23.38
CA HIS A 331 32.09 24.69 24.71
C HIS A 331 30.70 24.47 25.33
N LEU A 332 30.52 23.38 26.07
CA LEU A 332 29.49 23.26 27.09
C LEU A 332 29.97 24.05 28.31
N ARG A 333 29.86 25.38 28.26
CA ARG A 333 29.84 26.18 29.48
C ARG A 333 28.51 25.94 30.19
N ARG A 334 28.62 25.53 31.46
CA ARG A 334 27.55 25.43 32.45
C ARG A 334 26.80 26.74 32.62
#